data_AF-A0A7V0XWC5-F1
#
_entry.id   AF-A0A7V0XWC5-F1
#
_cell.length_a   1.000
_cell.length_b   1.000
_cell.length_c   1.000
_cell.angle_alpha   90.00
_cell.angle_beta   90.00
_cell.angle_gamma   90.00
#
_symmetry.space_group_name_H-M   'P 1'
#
loop_
_entity.id
_entity.type
_entity.pdbx_description
1 polymer ?
#
loop_
_entity_poly.entity_id
_entity_poly.type
_entity_poly.pdbx_seq_one_letter_code
_entity_poly.pdbx_strand_id
1 'polypeptide(L)'
;MRSVGRKTEGRSRRGVAAWLVLFWGLAAFFYWLDQSSWFKNTVNEPYARFSALLSSKLLFLLGLECRLDGNALVLAGKTFTVAESCTGSFVFFLVAAVILAFPASWKEKLCGLGGGFVTVFLLNLLRTLSIVLLASRFPGSFWGMHVIAGQALMIAGSTLFFIWWARGVGQGGALLLPGRRLRAGVLLYVGAFIVSYGIYNVFLGSSFGVWSMDLVIRHAAQLLGLLVETQHQGQMIQTARSSIRVVHSCLSSPVLVLFQAAIVLLPFSWPGRLLIYAATFFPLYYFYHVTRTVFAIWFMGAGRDVNFAYNFFGQVALVKALLLFSVYYWAGRRRVTSFGRQLLLMLLAVLPAFGLALLVGSFWRDHGLPFLWAWFGSGGMFYNPGRIISLMPVFHSFIWLALMLTTPVPDRRRLVILALGGIVGINLLFALAVSVVLVLNLAPHPWLLKTVNIFLPFIVWLLVLQRQKEFGAPVKMTG
;
A
#
# COMPACT_ATOMS: atom_id res chain seq x y z
N MET A 1 36.77 -23.14 12.27
CA MET A 1 35.98 -21.91 12.55
C MET A 1 34.93 -21.54 11.49
N ARG A 2 35.11 -21.76 10.18
CA ARG A 2 34.10 -21.44 9.13
C ARG A 2 32.82 -22.32 9.13
N SER A 3 32.87 -23.54 9.67
CA SER A 3 31.72 -24.48 9.69
C SER A 3 30.69 -24.18 10.77
N VAL A 4 31.10 -23.55 11.89
CA VAL A 4 30.21 -23.17 13.00
C VAL A 4 29.35 -21.97 12.63
N GLY A 5 29.91 -20.98 11.91
CA GLY A 5 29.18 -19.79 11.43
C GLY A 5 28.08 -20.10 10.41
N ARG A 6 28.25 -21.13 9.57
CA ARG A 6 27.22 -21.55 8.60
C ARG A 6 26.02 -22.25 9.26
N LYS A 7 26.25 -23.03 10.32
CA LYS A 7 25.19 -23.72 11.07
C LYS A 7 24.35 -22.73 11.91
N THR A 8 24.96 -21.72 12.52
CA THR A 8 24.25 -20.67 13.27
C THR A 8 23.43 -19.76 12.34
N GLU A 9 23.96 -19.41 11.17
CA GLU A 9 23.25 -18.60 10.18
C GLU A 9 22.04 -19.35 9.56
N GLY A 10 22.18 -20.66 9.31
CA GLY A 10 21.08 -21.51 8.83
C GLY A 10 19.96 -21.74 9.86
N ARG A 11 20.31 -21.88 11.14
CA ARG A 11 19.34 -22.01 12.25
C ARG A 11 18.57 -20.71 12.50
N SER A 12 19.25 -19.56 12.39
CA SER A 12 18.64 -18.23 12.45
C SER A 12 17.63 -18.00 11.32
N ARG A 13 17.98 -18.33 10.06
CA ARG A 13 17.07 -18.17 8.91
C ARG A 13 15.80 -19.02 8.99
N ARG A 14 15.90 -20.26 9.49
CA ARG A 14 14.72 -21.12 9.72
C ARG A 14 13.82 -20.58 10.84
N GLY A 15 14.40 -20.04 11.91
CA GLY A 15 13.65 -19.39 12.99
C GLY A 15 12.88 -18.16 12.51
N VAL A 16 13.51 -17.31 11.69
CA VAL A 16 12.86 -16.13 11.10
C VAL A 16 11.74 -16.52 10.14
N ALA A 17 11.93 -17.55 9.30
CA ALA A 17 10.90 -18.02 8.38
C ALA A 17 9.68 -18.59 9.14
N ALA A 18 9.91 -19.42 10.17
CA ALA A 18 8.84 -19.96 11.01
C ALA A 18 8.08 -18.85 11.74
N TRP A 19 8.80 -17.85 12.26
CA TRP A 19 8.20 -16.65 12.87
C TRP A 19 7.31 -15.87 11.89
N LEU A 20 7.80 -15.63 10.67
CA LEU A 20 7.04 -14.94 9.63
C LEU A 20 5.77 -15.70 9.25
N VAL A 21 5.86 -17.01 9.06
CA VAL A 21 4.70 -17.86 8.73
C VAL A 21 3.67 -17.80 9.86
N LEU A 22 4.11 -17.94 11.11
CA LEU A 22 3.23 -17.86 12.27
C LEU A 22 2.59 -16.48 12.42
N PHE A 23 3.37 -15.40 12.26
CA PHE A 23 2.87 -14.03 12.28
C PHE A 23 1.79 -13.80 11.23
N TRP A 24 2.06 -14.15 9.97
CA TRP A 24 1.08 -13.96 8.89
C TRP A 24 -0.15 -14.84 9.06
N GLY A 25 0.01 -16.07 9.56
CA GLY A 25 -1.11 -16.95 9.91
C GLY A 25 -2.00 -16.36 11.01
N LEU A 26 -1.39 -15.87 12.10
CA LEU A 26 -2.11 -15.22 13.19
C LEU A 26 -2.76 -13.90 12.76
N ALA A 27 -2.07 -13.10 11.94
CA ALA A 27 -2.63 -11.86 11.40
C ALA A 27 -3.85 -12.14 10.51
N ALA A 28 -3.80 -13.18 9.67
CA ALA A 28 -4.94 -13.60 8.86
C ALA A 28 -6.11 -14.12 9.72
N PHE A 29 -5.81 -14.91 10.75
CA PHE A 29 -6.82 -15.40 11.69
C PHE A 29 -7.49 -14.26 12.46
N PHE A 30 -6.72 -13.33 13.03
CA PHE A 30 -7.31 -12.19 13.74
C PHE A 30 -8.04 -11.23 12.81
N TYR A 31 -7.59 -11.10 11.56
CA TYR A 31 -8.34 -10.38 10.55
C TYR A 31 -9.72 -11.01 10.31
N TRP A 32 -9.78 -12.34 10.17
CA TRP A 32 -11.03 -13.09 10.06
C TRP A 32 -11.93 -12.85 11.27
N LEU A 33 -11.36 -12.95 12.48
CA LEU A 33 -12.08 -12.74 13.73
C LEU A 33 -12.68 -11.34 13.81
N ASP A 34 -11.87 -10.30 13.55
CA ASP A 34 -12.28 -8.88 13.55
C ASP A 34 -13.42 -8.60 12.58
N GLN A 35 -13.44 -9.29 11.43
CA GLN A 35 -14.48 -9.12 10.42
C GLN A 35 -15.73 -9.96 10.66
N SER A 36 -15.68 -10.96 11.54
CA SER A 36 -16.82 -11.82 11.84
C SER A 36 -17.97 -11.03 12.48
N SER A 37 -19.21 -11.34 12.08
CA SER A 37 -20.40 -10.68 12.64
C SER A 37 -20.51 -10.87 14.15
N TRP A 38 -20.09 -12.05 14.64
CA TRP A 38 -20.04 -12.33 16.07
C TRP A 38 -19.13 -11.35 16.82
N PHE A 39 -17.90 -11.15 16.36
CA PHE A 39 -16.97 -10.24 17.02
C PHE A 39 -17.43 -8.79 16.95
N LYS A 40 -17.92 -8.36 15.79
CA LYS A 40 -18.45 -7.00 15.59
C LYS A 40 -19.56 -6.67 16.58
N ASN A 41 -20.57 -7.52 16.67
CA ASN A 41 -21.75 -7.27 17.49
C ASN A 41 -21.48 -7.51 18.99
N THR A 42 -20.69 -8.54 19.33
CA THR A 42 -20.52 -8.96 20.73
C THR A 42 -19.40 -8.23 21.44
N VAL A 43 -18.33 -7.86 20.72
CA VAL A 43 -17.11 -7.30 21.32
C VAL A 43 -16.88 -5.87 20.85
N ASN A 44 -16.87 -5.65 19.53
CA ASN A 44 -16.47 -4.37 18.95
C ASN A 44 -17.51 -3.27 19.23
N GLU A 45 -18.80 -3.56 19.10
CA GLU A 45 -19.87 -2.59 19.36
C GLU A 45 -19.92 -2.13 20.83
N PRO A 46 -19.93 -3.03 21.84
CA PRO A 46 -19.84 -2.60 23.25
C PRO A 46 -18.57 -1.80 23.55
N TYR A 47 -17.44 -2.20 22.96
CA TYR A 47 -16.18 -1.50 23.11
C TYR A 47 -16.18 -0.11 22.46
N ALA A 48 -16.81 0.05 21.29
CA ALA A 48 -17.03 1.34 20.65
C ALA A 48 -17.87 2.27 21.53
N ARG A 49 -18.97 1.76 22.11
CA ARG A 49 -19.81 2.51 23.06
C ARG A 49 -19.03 2.94 24.30
N PHE A 50 -18.22 2.05 24.86
CA PHE A 50 -17.35 2.38 25.99
C PHE A 50 -16.33 3.46 25.64
N SER A 51 -15.67 3.35 24.48
CA SER A 51 -14.73 4.37 24.00
C SER A 51 -15.41 5.73 23.76
N ALA A 52 -16.63 5.73 23.22
CA ALA A 52 -17.41 6.95 23.04
C ALA A 52 -17.79 7.59 24.39
N LEU A 53 -18.25 6.77 25.35
CA LEU A 53 -18.54 7.24 26.71
C LEU A 53 -17.33 7.90 27.37
N LEU A 54 -16.16 7.25 27.31
CA LEU A 54 -14.94 7.80 27.88
C LEU A 54 -14.51 9.10 27.17
N SER A 55 -14.65 9.14 25.85
CA SER A 55 -14.36 10.34 25.06
C SER A 55 -15.28 11.51 25.45
N SER A 56 -16.58 11.26 25.60
CA SER A 56 -17.55 12.27 26.05
C SER A 56 -17.18 12.82 27.44
N LYS A 57 -16.84 11.93 28.39
CA LYS A 57 -16.39 12.35 29.74
C LYS A 57 -15.12 13.20 29.69
N LEU A 58 -14.15 12.82 28.88
CA LEU A 58 -12.92 13.60 28.71
C LEU A 58 -13.17 14.95 28.04
N LEU A 59 -14.08 15.04 27.06
CA LEU A 59 -14.49 16.31 26.46
C LEU A 59 -15.20 17.21 27.46
N PHE A 60 -16.04 16.64 28.32
CA PHE A 60 -16.68 17.37 29.41
C PHE A 60 -15.66 17.95 30.40
N LEU A 61 -14.63 17.17 30.77
CA LEU A 61 -13.51 17.66 31.60
C LEU A 61 -12.72 18.79 30.93
N LEU A 62 -12.73 18.88 29.60
CA LEU A 62 -12.13 19.96 28.83
C LEU A 62 -13.08 21.17 28.65
N GLY A 63 -14.23 21.19 29.33
CA GLY A 63 -15.20 22.28 29.29
C GLY A 63 -16.10 22.28 28.05
N LEU A 64 -16.24 21.14 27.37
CA LEU A 64 -17.05 21.03 26.16
C LEU A 64 -18.34 20.22 26.43
N GLU A 65 -19.48 20.82 26.12
CA GLU A 65 -20.78 20.15 26.19
C GLU A 65 -20.92 19.16 25.04
N CYS A 66 -20.60 17.89 25.32
CA CYS A 66 -20.73 16.80 24.37
C CYS A 66 -21.83 15.84 24.81
N ARG A 67 -22.91 15.77 24.01
CA ARG A 67 -24.00 14.80 24.23
C ARG A 67 -23.63 13.47 23.56
N LEU A 68 -23.74 12.38 24.32
CA LEU A 68 -23.58 11.03 23.80
C LEU A 68 -24.95 10.49 23.34
N ASP A 69 -24.99 9.92 22.13
CA ASP A 69 -26.15 9.21 21.58
C ASP A 69 -25.69 7.86 21.00
N GLY A 70 -25.84 6.79 21.77
CA GLY A 70 -25.28 5.48 21.42
C GLY A 70 -23.75 5.50 21.33
N ASN A 71 -23.21 5.35 20.13
CA ASN A 71 -21.78 5.49 19.81
C ASN A 71 -21.44 6.82 19.10
N ALA A 72 -22.39 7.75 19.04
CA ALA A 72 -22.21 9.06 18.42
C ALA A 72 -21.97 10.16 19.47
N LEU A 73 -21.00 11.01 19.19
CA LEU A 73 -20.64 12.18 19.98
C LEU A 73 -21.20 13.42 19.28
N VAL A 74 -22.14 14.10 19.92
CA VAL A 74 -22.73 15.34 19.42
C VAL A 74 -22.05 16.52 20.12
N LEU A 75 -21.39 17.37 19.35
CA LEU A 75 -20.67 18.55 19.84
C LEU A 75 -20.91 19.72 18.88
N ALA A 76 -21.38 20.86 19.41
CA ALA A 76 -21.64 22.09 18.64
C ALA A 76 -22.51 21.86 17.37
N GLY A 77 -23.58 21.08 17.51
CA GLY A 77 -24.50 20.76 16.39
C GLY A 77 -23.95 19.78 15.35
N LYS A 78 -22.76 19.19 15.57
CA LYS A 78 -22.15 18.18 14.69
C LYS A 78 -22.13 16.82 15.36
N THR A 79 -22.41 15.77 14.59
CA THR A 79 -22.45 14.39 15.05
C THR A 79 -21.22 13.63 14.56
N PHE A 80 -20.48 13.03 15.49
CA PHE A 80 -19.31 12.20 15.22
C PHE A 80 -19.58 10.77 15.68
N THR A 81 -19.91 9.89 14.75
CA THR A 81 -20.12 8.47 15.06
C THR A 81 -18.79 7.74 15.17
N VAL A 82 -18.54 7.10 16.31
CA VAL A 82 -17.40 6.19 16.48
C VAL A 82 -17.73 4.89 15.74
N ALA A 83 -17.35 4.85 14.45
CA ALA A 83 -17.51 3.68 13.61
C ALA A 83 -16.63 2.51 14.07
N GLU A 84 -16.94 1.28 13.63
CA GLU A 84 -16.14 0.07 13.91
C GLU A 84 -14.66 0.22 13.53
N SER A 85 -14.37 1.00 12.48
CA SER A 85 -13.00 1.29 12.03
C SER A 85 -12.22 2.24 12.97
N CYS A 86 -12.90 2.85 13.93
CA CYS A 86 -12.35 3.81 14.89
C CYS A 86 -12.11 3.21 16.27
N THR A 87 -12.31 1.91 16.48
CA THR A 87 -12.08 1.28 17.80
C THR A 87 -10.61 0.89 18.01
N GLY A 88 -9.86 0.75 16.93
CA GLY A 88 -8.47 0.29 16.98
C GLY A 88 -8.31 -1.22 17.21
N SER A 89 -9.40 -2.00 17.16
CA SER A 89 -9.41 -3.46 17.31
C SER A 89 -8.44 -4.13 16.35
N PHE A 90 -8.49 -3.75 15.06
CA PHE A 90 -7.59 -4.28 14.04
C PHE A 90 -6.11 -4.00 14.34
N VAL A 91 -5.78 -2.81 14.86
CA VAL A 91 -4.40 -2.45 15.23
C VAL A 91 -3.94 -3.29 16.41
N PHE A 92 -4.79 -3.48 17.42
CA PHE A 92 -4.50 -4.36 18.55
C PHE A 92 -4.26 -5.79 18.10
N PHE A 93 -5.09 -6.32 17.20
CA PHE A 93 -4.90 -7.67 16.66
C PHE A 93 -3.59 -7.86 15.89
N LEU A 94 -3.14 -6.83 15.17
CA LEU A 94 -1.83 -6.87 14.53
C LEU A 94 -0.69 -6.90 15.55
N VAL A 95 -0.81 -6.11 16.64
CA VAL A 95 0.12 -6.16 17.79
C VAL A 95 0.07 -7.54 18.46
N ALA A 96 -1.11 -8.11 18.64
CA ALA A 96 -1.28 -9.44 19.22
C ALA A 96 -0.63 -10.52 18.35
N ALA A 97 -0.82 -10.48 17.03
CA ALA A 97 -0.19 -11.40 16.10
C ALA A 97 1.34 -11.35 16.20
N VAL A 98 1.92 -10.15 16.27
CA VAL A 98 3.38 -10.00 16.33
C VAL A 98 3.94 -10.47 17.68
N ILE A 99 3.24 -10.21 18.79
CA ILE A 99 3.64 -10.63 20.15
C ILE A 99 3.52 -12.15 20.31
N LEU A 100 2.42 -12.74 19.85
CA LEU A 100 2.19 -14.18 19.92
C LEU A 100 3.17 -14.96 19.05
N ALA A 101 3.51 -14.43 17.88
CA ALA A 101 4.55 -14.99 17.03
C ALA A 101 5.94 -14.84 17.67
N PHE A 102 6.21 -13.75 18.40
CA PHE A 102 7.53 -13.46 18.98
C PHE A 102 8.01 -14.58 19.91
N PRO A 103 9.31 -14.95 19.87
CA PRO A 103 9.89 -16.04 20.67
C PRO A 103 10.07 -15.67 22.16
N ALA A 104 9.03 -15.17 22.82
CA ALA A 104 8.99 -14.84 24.25
C ALA A 104 8.31 -15.95 25.08
N SER A 105 8.54 -15.95 26.40
CA SER A 105 7.76 -16.79 27.32
C SER A 105 6.29 -16.36 27.35
N TRP A 106 5.39 -17.27 27.72
CA TRP A 106 3.95 -16.94 27.80
C TRP A 106 3.64 -15.83 28.80
N LYS A 107 4.37 -15.74 29.91
CA LYS A 107 4.22 -14.63 30.88
C LYS A 107 4.51 -13.28 30.23
N GLU A 108 5.62 -13.18 29.50
CA GLU A 108 5.99 -11.95 28.79
C GLU A 108 5.01 -11.63 27.66
N LYS A 109 4.51 -12.64 26.94
CA LYS A 109 3.47 -12.46 25.92
C LYS A 109 2.19 -11.90 26.51
N LEU A 110 1.72 -12.42 27.64
CA LEU A 110 0.51 -11.92 28.31
C LEU A 110 0.70 -10.47 28.79
N CYS A 111 1.86 -10.13 29.38
CA CYS A 111 2.18 -8.75 29.71
C CYS A 111 2.24 -7.85 28.47
N GLY A 112 2.79 -8.34 27.36
CA GLY A 112 2.83 -7.63 26.09
C GLY A 112 1.45 -7.41 25.48
N LEU A 113 0.58 -8.42 25.53
CA LEU A 113 -0.80 -8.31 25.07
C LEU A 113 -1.58 -7.31 25.93
N GLY A 114 -1.48 -7.39 27.25
CA GLY A 114 -2.12 -6.44 28.16
C GLY A 114 -1.62 -5.00 27.94
N GLY A 115 -0.30 -4.80 27.92
CA GLY A 115 0.29 -3.48 27.66
C GLY A 115 -0.01 -2.95 26.26
N GLY A 116 -0.10 -3.84 25.26
CA GLY A 116 -0.43 -3.49 23.89
C GLY A 116 -1.89 -3.06 23.75
N PHE A 117 -2.80 -3.76 24.44
CA PHE A 117 -4.21 -3.39 24.52
C PHE A 117 -4.39 -1.99 25.11
N VAL A 118 -3.80 -1.75 26.29
CA VAL A 118 -3.85 -0.44 26.95
C VAL A 118 -3.25 0.65 26.07
N THR A 119 -2.10 0.39 25.46
CA THR A 119 -1.44 1.37 24.59
C THR A 119 -2.31 1.72 23.37
N VAL A 120 -2.81 0.71 22.66
CA VAL A 120 -3.66 0.92 21.48
C VAL A 120 -4.96 1.62 21.87
N PHE A 121 -5.56 1.29 23.01
CA PHE A 121 -6.75 1.96 23.53
C PHE A 121 -6.49 3.45 23.80
N LEU A 122 -5.41 3.80 24.50
CA LEU A 122 -5.06 5.19 24.81
C LEU A 122 -4.74 6.00 23.54
N LEU A 123 -3.99 5.42 22.60
CA LEU A 123 -3.72 6.06 21.30
C LEU A 123 -5.00 6.29 20.52
N ASN A 124 -5.92 5.34 20.55
CA ASN A 124 -7.21 5.45 19.88
C ASN A 124 -8.10 6.50 20.54
N LEU A 125 -8.08 6.60 21.88
CA LEU A 125 -8.80 7.63 22.62
C LEU A 125 -8.27 9.03 22.27
N LEU A 126 -6.95 9.21 22.27
CA LEU A 126 -6.30 10.45 21.84
C LEU A 126 -6.66 10.82 20.40
N ARG A 127 -6.65 9.84 19.48
CA ARG A 127 -7.06 10.02 18.09
C ARG A 127 -8.51 10.50 17.99
N THR A 128 -9.44 9.84 18.67
CA THR A 128 -10.86 10.20 18.66
C THR A 128 -11.08 11.61 19.20
N LEU A 129 -10.48 11.95 20.34
CA LEU A 129 -10.55 13.30 20.91
C LEU A 129 -9.99 14.35 19.95
N SER A 130 -8.83 14.08 19.34
CA SER A 130 -8.21 15.01 18.39
C SER A 130 -9.10 15.26 17.17
N ILE A 131 -9.73 14.22 16.63
CA ILE A 131 -10.65 14.33 15.49
C ILE A 131 -11.88 15.15 15.88
N VAL A 132 -12.52 14.85 17.02
CA VAL A 132 -13.73 15.57 17.47
C VAL A 132 -13.42 17.05 17.73
N LEU A 133 -12.29 17.35 18.39
CA LEU A 133 -11.88 18.72 18.68
C LEU A 133 -11.52 19.53 17.44
N LEU A 134 -10.75 18.96 16.50
CA LEU A 134 -10.33 19.68 15.30
C LEU A 134 -11.45 19.77 14.26
N ALA A 135 -12.21 18.69 14.03
CA ALA A 135 -13.27 18.68 13.03
C ALA A 135 -14.51 19.49 13.44
N SER A 136 -14.75 19.65 14.75
CA SER A 136 -15.80 20.55 15.24
C SER A 136 -15.51 22.01 14.93
N ARG A 137 -14.23 22.44 14.96
CA ARG A 137 -13.81 23.82 14.64
C ARG A 137 -13.48 24.02 13.16
N PHE A 138 -12.86 23.03 12.53
CA PHE A 138 -12.40 23.06 11.14
C PHE A 138 -12.92 21.83 10.39
N PRO A 139 -14.12 21.89 9.76
CA PRO A 139 -14.72 20.73 9.08
C PRO A 139 -13.79 20.05 8.06
N GLY A 140 -12.99 20.82 7.32
CA GLY A 140 -12.05 20.31 6.34
C GLY A 140 -10.88 19.49 6.91
N SER A 141 -10.66 19.51 8.23
CA SER A 141 -9.58 18.78 8.89
C SER A 141 -9.89 17.30 9.13
N PHE A 142 -11.15 16.86 9.04
CA PHE A 142 -11.56 15.50 9.38
C PHE A 142 -10.76 14.45 8.61
N TRP A 143 -10.65 14.61 7.28
CA TRP A 143 -9.92 13.66 6.45
C TRP A 143 -8.43 13.58 6.82
N GLY A 144 -7.77 14.73 6.98
CA GLY A 144 -6.35 14.78 7.36
C GLY A 144 -6.09 14.18 8.74
N MET A 145 -6.95 14.47 9.72
CA MET A 145 -6.82 13.94 11.08
C MET A 145 -7.17 12.46 11.16
N HIS A 146 -8.20 12.01 10.45
CA HIS A 146 -8.64 10.63 10.51
C HIS A 146 -7.74 9.67 9.72
N VAL A 147 -7.35 10.05 8.50
CA VAL A 147 -6.64 9.19 7.54
C VAL A 147 -5.12 9.34 7.65
N ILE A 148 -4.61 10.54 7.88
CA ILE A 148 -3.16 10.79 7.92
C ILE A 148 -2.66 10.76 9.36
N ALA A 149 -3.05 11.74 10.17
CA ALA A 149 -2.48 11.92 11.51
C ALA A 149 -2.85 10.77 12.46
N GLY A 150 -4.13 10.38 12.49
CA GLY A 150 -4.62 9.29 13.33
C GLY A 150 -4.02 7.95 12.95
N GLN A 151 -3.91 7.65 11.65
CA GLN A 151 -3.27 6.42 11.19
C GLN A 151 -1.77 6.41 11.49
N ALA A 152 -1.08 7.53 11.29
CA ALA A 152 0.34 7.67 11.63
C ALA A 152 0.58 7.49 13.13
N LEU A 153 -0.26 8.09 13.98
CA LEU A 153 -0.22 7.95 15.43
C LEU A 153 -0.37 6.48 15.86
N MET A 154 -1.37 5.78 15.31
CA MET A 154 -1.62 4.38 15.64
C MET A 154 -0.47 3.48 15.20
N ILE A 155 0.02 3.62 13.97
CA ILE A 155 1.16 2.83 13.44
C ILE A 155 2.43 3.12 14.25
N ALA A 156 2.79 4.39 14.44
CA ALA A 156 3.99 4.77 15.14
C ALA A 156 3.93 4.33 16.62
N GLY A 157 2.84 4.62 17.31
CA GLY A 157 2.68 4.29 18.73
C GLY A 157 2.68 2.78 19.00
N SER A 158 1.92 2.00 18.23
CA SER A 158 1.92 0.53 18.34
C SER A 158 3.28 -0.09 18.00
N THR A 159 3.98 0.45 17.00
CA THR A 159 5.33 0.01 16.64
C THR A 159 6.32 0.33 17.75
N LEU A 160 6.30 1.55 18.29
CA LEU A 160 7.17 1.96 19.40
C LEU A 160 6.93 1.10 20.64
N PHE A 161 5.67 0.82 20.97
CA PHE A 161 5.31 -0.10 22.05
C PHE A 161 5.90 -1.49 21.82
N PHE A 162 5.70 -2.08 20.65
CA PHE A 162 6.25 -3.40 20.34
C PHE A 162 7.77 -3.42 20.46
N ILE A 163 8.45 -2.39 19.95
CA ILE A 163 9.90 -2.25 20.06
C ILE A 163 10.35 -2.16 21.53
N TRP A 164 9.66 -1.35 22.33
CA TRP A 164 9.95 -1.20 23.76
C TRP A 164 9.77 -2.52 24.52
N TRP A 165 8.62 -3.19 24.33
CA TRP A 165 8.33 -4.49 24.95
C TRP A 165 9.34 -5.56 24.51
N ALA A 166 9.61 -5.68 23.21
CA ALA A 166 10.53 -6.69 22.67
C ALA A 166 11.99 -6.49 23.15
N ARG A 167 12.39 -5.26 23.47
CA ARG A 167 13.69 -4.98 24.13
C ARG A 167 13.72 -5.47 25.57
N GLY A 168 12.63 -5.25 26.32
CA GLY A 168 12.51 -5.70 27.71
C GLY A 168 12.60 -7.21 27.88
N VAL A 169 12.17 -7.98 26.87
CA VAL A 169 12.21 -9.46 26.83
C VAL A 169 13.62 -10.03 26.52
N GLY A 170 14.65 -9.19 26.39
CA GLY A 170 16.05 -9.64 26.27
C GLY A 170 16.46 -10.28 24.93
N GLN A 171 15.55 -10.37 23.95
CA GLN A 171 15.83 -10.91 22.60
C GLN A 171 15.98 -9.84 21.50
N GLY A 172 16.17 -8.57 21.90
CA GLY A 172 16.08 -7.38 21.04
C GLY A 172 17.25 -7.12 20.07
N GLY A 173 18.14 -8.08 19.82
CA GLY A 173 19.28 -7.88 18.91
C GLY A 173 19.00 -8.23 17.45
N ALA A 174 18.20 -9.28 17.19
CA ALA A 174 18.10 -9.88 15.85
C ALA A 174 16.86 -9.44 15.05
N LEU A 175 15.74 -9.08 15.72
CA LEU A 175 14.46 -8.77 15.06
C LEU A 175 14.17 -7.26 14.93
N LEU A 176 14.85 -6.43 15.72
CA LEU A 176 14.66 -4.98 15.73
C LEU A 176 15.59 -4.32 14.71
N LEU A 177 15.00 -3.76 13.64
CA LEU A 177 15.61 -2.99 12.54
C LEU A 177 17.15 -2.86 12.59
N PRO A 178 17.87 -3.57 11.70
CA PRO A 178 19.33 -3.62 11.73
C PRO A 178 19.96 -2.25 11.40
N GLY A 179 20.77 -1.74 12.33
CA GLY A 179 21.78 -0.70 12.09
C GLY A 179 21.32 0.75 12.26
N ARG A 180 22.23 1.59 12.81
CA ARG A 180 22.10 3.06 12.91
C ARG A 180 21.71 3.72 11.57
N ARG A 181 22.12 3.13 10.45
CA ARG A 181 21.84 3.60 9.08
C ARG A 181 20.38 3.43 8.66
N LEU A 182 19.72 2.34 9.03
CA LEU A 182 18.31 2.12 8.67
C LEU A 182 17.39 3.07 9.44
N ARG A 183 17.65 3.27 10.74
CA ARG A 183 16.95 4.25 11.57
C ARG A 183 17.10 5.68 11.02
N ALA A 184 18.33 6.07 10.68
CA ALA A 184 18.58 7.36 10.05
C ALA A 184 17.85 7.50 8.71
N GLY A 185 17.83 6.45 7.88
CA GLY A 185 17.09 6.45 6.61
C GLY A 185 15.58 6.61 6.78
N VAL A 186 14.97 5.90 7.73
CA VAL A 186 13.53 6.03 8.00
C VAL A 186 13.18 7.42 8.53
N LEU A 187 13.94 7.94 9.50
CA LEU A 187 13.70 9.29 10.04
C LEU A 187 13.87 10.36 8.96
N LEU A 188 14.90 10.23 8.12
CA LEU A 188 15.14 11.13 7.00
C LEU A 188 14.00 11.09 5.98
N TYR A 189 13.48 9.90 5.65
CA TYR A 189 12.35 9.73 4.74
C TYR A 189 11.06 10.34 5.30
N VAL A 190 10.76 10.10 6.58
CA VAL A 190 9.57 10.67 7.25
C VAL A 190 9.66 12.19 7.33
N GLY A 191 10.83 12.73 7.72
CA GLY A 191 11.06 14.18 7.71
C GLY A 191 10.91 14.77 6.31
N ALA A 192 11.50 14.13 5.30
CA ALA A 192 11.35 14.53 3.91
C ALA A 192 9.89 14.49 3.44
N PHE A 193 9.12 13.48 3.83
CA PHE A 193 7.70 13.37 3.52
C PHE A 193 6.90 14.55 4.10
N ILE A 194 7.12 14.91 5.36
CA ILE A 194 6.44 16.03 6.01
C ILE A 194 6.79 17.35 5.30
N VAL A 195 8.07 17.59 5.02
CA VAL A 195 8.54 18.78 4.31
C VAL A 195 7.96 18.84 2.89
N SER A 196 8.03 17.74 2.15
CA SER A 196 7.46 17.63 0.80
C SER A 196 5.95 17.85 0.81
N TYR A 197 5.23 17.35 1.82
CA TYR A 197 3.80 17.58 1.98
C TYR A 197 3.51 19.08 2.22
N GLY A 198 4.31 19.75 3.05
CA GLY A 198 4.23 21.19 3.27
C GLY A 198 4.45 21.98 1.98
N ILE A 199 5.56 21.74 1.28
CA ILE A 199 5.89 22.35 -0.01
C ILE A 199 4.77 22.13 -1.02
N TYR A 200 4.24 20.90 -1.08
CA TYR A 200 3.17 20.54 -1.99
C TYR A 200 1.89 21.33 -1.71
N ASN A 201 1.49 21.50 -0.44
CA ASN A 201 0.32 22.32 -0.10
C ASN A 201 0.53 23.80 -0.43
N VAL A 202 1.72 24.35 -0.16
CA VAL A 202 2.07 25.73 -0.55
C VAL A 202 1.98 25.89 -2.07
N PHE A 203 2.52 24.93 -2.82
CA PHE A 203 2.40 24.90 -4.27
C PHE A 203 0.93 24.91 -4.72
N LEU A 204 0.07 24.01 -4.18
CA LEU A 204 -1.34 23.94 -4.55
C LEU A 204 -2.12 25.23 -4.28
N GLY A 205 -1.74 25.99 -3.23
CA GLY A 205 -2.32 27.28 -2.89
C GLY A 205 -1.72 28.49 -3.61
N SER A 206 -0.62 28.32 -4.34
CA SER A 206 0.06 29.39 -5.06
C SER A 206 -0.60 29.68 -6.42
N SER A 207 -0.38 30.88 -6.96
CA SER A 207 -0.79 31.25 -8.32
C SER A 207 -0.23 30.28 -9.37
N PHE A 208 1.02 29.84 -9.18
CA PHE A 208 1.65 28.83 -10.03
C PHE A 208 0.95 27.47 -9.93
N GLY A 209 0.50 27.06 -8.75
CA GLY A 209 -0.28 25.83 -8.57
C GLY A 209 -1.63 25.89 -9.27
N VAL A 210 -2.36 27.00 -9.13
CA VAL A 210 -3.65 27.22 -9.80
C VAL A 210 -3.47 27.19 -11.33
N TRP A 211 -2.45 27.88 -11.85
CA TRP A 211 -2.09 27.82 -13.26
C TRP A 211 -1.74 26.40 -13.71
N SER A 212 -0.99 25.67 -12.90
CA SER A 212 -0.62 24.27 -13.17
C SER A 212 -1.84 23.35 -13.23
N MET A 213 -2.83 23.57 -12.36
CA MET A 213 -4.10 22.84 -12.38
C MET A 213 -4.89 23.10 -13.65
N ASP A 214 -5.05 24.37 -14.02
CA ASP A 214 -5.74 24.76 -15.24
C ASP A 214 -5.05 24.17 -16.49
N LEU A 215 -3.71 24.18 -16.52
CA LEU A 215 -2.93 23.55 -17.58
C LEU A 215 -3.21 22.04 -17.67
N VAL A 216 -3.25 21.34 -16.54
CA VAL A 216 -3.57 19.91 -16.48
C VAL A 216 -4.97 19.64 -17.03
N ILE A 217 -5.98 20.43 -16.63
CA ILE A 217 -7.36 20.25 -17.05
C ILE A 217 -7.49 20.49 -18.56
N ARG A 218 -6.94 21.60 -19.08
CA ARG A 218 -6.97 21.93 -20.51
C ARG A 218 -6.33 20.84 -21.35
N HIS A 219 -5.14 20.38 -21.00
CA HIS A 219 -4.44 19.36 -21.76
C HIS A 219 -5.11 17.98 -21.62
N ALA A 220 -5.69 17.65 -20.47
CA ALA A 220 -6.48 16.43 -20.33
C ALA A 220 -7.72 16.46 -21.23
N ALA A 221 -8.43 17.59 -21.31
CA ALA A 221 -9.58 17.77 -22.20
C ALA A 221 -9.18 17.67 -23.69
N GLN A 222 -8.06 18.27 -24.08
CA GLN A 222 -7.53 18.16 -25.45
C GLN A 222 -7.19 16.72 -25.81
N LEU A 223 -6.48 16.00 -24.93
CA LEU A 223 -6.14 14.59 -25.16
C LEU A 223 -7.38 13.69 -25.25
N LEU A 224 -8.41 13.96 -24.44
CA LEU A 224 -9.69 13.26 -24.54
C LEU A 224 -10.42 13.61 -25.85
N GLY A 225 -10.35 14.87 -26.28
CA GLY A 225 -10.88 15.35 -27.54
C GLY A 225 -10.33 14.62 -28.78
N LEU A 226 -9.12 14.06 -28.71
CA LEU A 226 -8.56 13.23 -29.76
C LEU A 226 -9.27 11.87 -29.91
N LEU A 227 -9.97 11.42 -28.86
CA LEU A 227 -10.60 10.09 -28.81
C LEU A 227 -12.13 10.17 -28.82
N VAL A 228 -12.71 11.20 -28.20
CA VAL A 228 -14.16 11.39 -28.01
C VAL A 228 -14.49 12.87 -28.04
N GLU A 229 -15.63 13.26 -28.61
CA GLU A 229 -16.15 14.63 -28.52
C GLU A 229 -16.18 15.09 -27.05
N THR A 230 -15.40 16.14 -26.78
CA THR A 230 -15.14 16.63 -25.43
C THR A 230 -15.29 18.14 -25.40
N GLN A 231 -16.17 18.63 -24.53
CA GLN A 231 -16.31 20.05 -24.22
C GLN A 231 -15.73 20.35 -22.85
N HIS A 232 -15.10 21.51 -22.71
CA HIS A 232 -14.46 21.94 -21.47
C HIS A 232 -14.88 23.36 -21.13
N GLN A 233 -15.37 23.56 -19.90
CA GLN A 233 -15.71 24.87 -19.36
C GLN A 233 -15.23 24.98 -17.91
N GLY A 234 -14.16 25.76 -17.68
CA GLY A 234 -13.59 25.97 -16.36
C GLY A 234 -13.03 24.70 -15.73
N GLN A 235 -13.69 24.15 -14.72
CA GLN A 235 -13.29 22.89 -14.07
C GLN A 235 -14.14 21.69 -14.53
N MET A 236 -15.07 21.89 -15.45
CA MET A 236 -15.95 20.86 -15.97
C MET A 236 -15.42 20.33 -17.30
N ILE A 237 -15.21 19.02 -17.38
CA ILE A 237 -14.99 18.31 -18.63
C ILE A 237 -16.23 17.46 -18.90
N GLN A 238 -16.87 17.70 -20.04
CA GLN A 238 -18.04 16.98 -20.51
C GLN A 238 -17.68 16.18 -21.76
N THR A 239 -18.00 14.90 -21.75
CA THR A 239 -17.92 14.01 -22.91
C THR A 239 -19.30 13.45 -23.20
N ALA A 240 -19.50 12.85 -24.38
CA ALA A 240 -20.76 12.21 -24.75
C ALA A 240 -21.26 11.14 -23.75
N ARG A 241 -20.39 10.63 -22.86
CA ARG A 241 -20.71 9.56 -21.90
C ARG A 241 -20.61 9.96 -20.43
N SER A 242 -20.01 11.11 -20.11
CA SER A 242 -19.75 11.49 -18.71
C SER A 242 -19.48 12.99 -18.56
N SER A 243 -19.95 13.57 -17.44
CA SER A 243 -19.56 14.91 -17.02
C SER A 243 -18.84 14.84 -15.67
N ILE A 244 -17.63 15.41 -15.61
CA ILE A 244 -16.78 15.35 -14.42
C ILE A 244 -16.29 16.74 -14.07
N ARG A 245 -16.53 17.13 -12.81
CA ARG A 245 -15.90 18.29 -12.20
C ARG A 245 -14.54 17.89 -11.64
N VAL A 246 -13.47 18.45 -12.19
CA VAL A 246 -12.11 18.23 -11.67
C VAL A 246 -11.92 19.14 -10.45
N VAL A 247 -12.23 18.60 -9.27
CA VAL A 247 -12.05 19.29 -7.99
C VAL A 247 -10.60 19.26 -7.50
N HIS A 248 -10.21 20.16 -6.59
CA HIS A 248 -8.85 20.22 -6.03
C HIS A 248 -8.33 18.89 -5.48
N SER A 249 -9.19 18.06 -4.89
CA SER A 249 -8.80 16.72 -4.40
C SER A 249 -8.36 15.78 -5.54
N CYS A 250 -8.87 15.97 -6.77
CA CYS A 250 -8.45 15.23 -7.97
C CYS A 250 -7.03 15.56 -8.42
N LEU A 251 -6.56 16.78 -8.13
CA LEU A 251 -5.24 17.27 -8.49
C LEU A 251 -4.27 17.27 -7.30
N SER A 252 -4.71 16.75 -6.16
CA SER A 252 -3.86 16.42 -5.01
C SER A 252 -3.53 14.92 -5.02
N SER A 253 -2.26 14.55 -4.79
CA SER A 253 -1.87 13.13 -4.66
C SER A 253 -0.73 12.92 -3.67
N PRO A 254 -0.97 12.14 -2.59
CA PRO A 254 0.10 11.73 -1.67
C PRO A 254 1.23 10.96 -2.36
N VAL A 255 0.97 10.35 -3.52
CA VAL A 255 1.97 9.60 -4.29
C VAL A 255 3.12 10.50 -4.74
N LEU A 256 2.84 11.74 -5.16
CA LEU A 256 3.88 12.69 -5.58
C LEU A 256 4.78 13.06 -4.40
N VAL A 257 4.18 13.28 -3.24
CA VAL A 257 4.89 13.57 -1.98
C VAL A 257 5.77 12.39 -1.57
N LEU A 258 5.30 11.16 -1.71
CA LEU A 258 6.09 9.95 -1.44
C LEU A 258 7.30 9.82 -2.38
N PHE A 259 7.14 10.14 -3.67
CA PHE A 259 8.24 10.13 -4.64
C PHE A 259 9.28 11.20 -4.31
N GLN A 260 8.83 12.40 -3.98
CA GLN A 260 9.68 13.52 -3.58
C GLN A 260 10.46 13.22 -2.30
N ALA A 261 9.81 12.62 -1.30
CA ALA A 261 10.48 12.15 -0.09
C ALA A 261 11.57 11.09 -0.38
N ALA A 262 11.34 10.22 -1.38
CA ALA A 262 12.29 9.18 -1.75
C ALA A 262 13.57 9.74 -2.41
N ILE A 263 13.52 10.93 -3.03
CA ILE A 263 14.70 11.60 -3.63
C ILE A 263 15.76 11.86 -2.55
N VAL A 264 15.34 12.15 -1.33
CA VAL A 264 16.25 12.41 -0.20
C VAL A 264 17.06 11.17 0.20
N LEU A 265 16.57 9.98 -0.14
CA LEU A 265 17.25 8.71 0.09
C LEU A 265 18.24 8.33 -1.03
N LEU A 266 18.27 9.08 -2.14
CA LEU A 266 19.14 8.76 -3.27
C LEU A 266 20.62 8.95 -2.92
N PRO A 267 21.53 8.13 -3.48
CA PRO A 267 22.96 8.18 -3.19
C PRO A 267 23.67 9.35 -3.93
N PHE A 268 23.01 10.50 -4.09
CA PHE A 268 23.59 11.73 -4.67
C PHE A 268 23.99 12.72 -3.58
N SER A 269 24.81 13.73 -3.94
CA SER A 269 25.11 14.86 -3.07
C SER A 269 23.85 15.71 -2.83
N TRP A 270 23.80 16.47 -1.72
CA TRP A 270 22.63 17.32 -1.41
C TRP A 270 22.26 18.32 -2.52
N PRO A 271 23.21 19.02 -3.16
CA PRO A 271 22.89 19.86 -4.32
C PRO A 271 22.27 19.07 -5.46
N GLY A 272 22.79 17.87 -5.75
CA GLY A 272 22.22 16.97 -6.75
C GLY A 272 20.80 16.52 -6.40
N ARG A 273 20.53 16.20 -5.12
CA ARG A 273 19.19 15.84 -4.65
C ARG A 273 18.20 16.99 -4.81
N LEU A 274 18.60 18.21 -4.45
CA LEU A 274 17.75 19.41 -4.57
C LEU A 274 17.46 19.73 -6.05
N LEU A 275 18.47 19.61 -6.92
CA LEU A 275 18.27 19.80 -8.36
C LEU A 275 17.31 18.76 -8.92
N ILE A 276 17.48 17.47 -8.58
CA ILE A 276 16.55 16.41 -9.00
C ILE A 276 15.15 16.69 -8.44
N TYR A 277 15.04 17.11 -7.18
CA TYR A 277 13.76 17.45 -6.56
C TYR A 277 13.04 18.56 -7.35
N ALA A 278 13.72 19.69 -7.61
CA ALA A 278 13.16 20.81 -8.34
C ALA A 278 12.82 20.44 -9.80
N ALA A 279 13.75 19.76 -10.49
CA ALA A 279 13.58 19.37 -11.88
C ALA A 279 12.46 18.33 -12.09
N THR A 280 12.19 17.49 -11.09
CA THR A 280 11.17 16.45 -11.20
C THR A 280 9.82 16.87 -10.63
N PHE A 281 9.75 17.86 -9.73
CA PHE A 281 8.51 18.23 -9.03
C PHE A 281 7.37 18.55 -10.00
N PHE A 282 7.55 19.56 -10.86
CA PHE A 282 6.50 20.02 -11.77
C PHE A 282 6.22 19.03 -12.91
N PRO A 283 7.23 18.50 -13.64
CA PRO A 283 6.96 17.52 -14.69
C PRO A 283 6.24 16.27 -14.15
N LEU A 284 6.68 15.74 -13.00
CA LEU A 284 6.03 14.60 -12.39
C LEU A 284 4.59 14.92 -11.99
N TYR A 285 4.35 16.09 -11.37
CA TYR A 285 3.00 16.56 -11.06
C TYR A 285 2.12 16.63 -12.30
N TYR A 286 2.58 17.33 -13.33
CA TYR A 286 1.84 17.59 -14.56
C TYR A 286 1.49 16.29 -15.29
N PHE A 287 2.48 15.47 -15.63
CA PHE A 287 2.25 14.22 -16.37
C PHE A 287 1.39 13.24 -15.58
N TYR A 288 1.61 13.13 -14.27
CA TYR A 288 0.82 12.26 -13.42
C TYR A 288 -0.65 12.67 -13.40
N HIS A 289 -0.95 13.97 -13.26
CA HIS A 289 -2.34 14.42 -13.16
C HIS A 289 -3.05 14.52 -14.50
N VAL A 290 -2.36 14.84 -15.61
CA VAL A 290 -2.95 14.75 -16.95
C VAL A 290 -3.37 13.32 -17.24
N THR A 291 -2.42 12.37 -17.10
CA THR A 291 -2.73 10.95 -17.34
C THR A 291 -3.82 10.45 -16.40
N ARG A 292 -3.79 10.83 -15.12
CA ARG A 292 -4.84 10.48 -14.17
C ARG A 292 -6.21 11.02 -14.53
N THR A 293 -6.29 12.27 -14.99
CA THR A 293 -7.56 12.90 -15.36
C THR A 293 -8.15 12.26 -16.61
N VAL A 294 -7.34 12.06 -17.66
CA VAL A 294 -7.74 11.37 -18.89
C VAL A 294 -8.27 9.97 -18.60
N PHE A 295 -7.49 9.17 -17.85
CA PHE A 295 -7.90 7.81 -17.49
C PHE A 295 -9.15 7.80 -16.61
N ALA A 296 -9.27 8.69 -15.63
CA ALA A 296 -10.44 8.76 -14.76
C ALA A 296 -11.72 9.02 -15.57
N ILE A 297 -11.70 10.00 -16.47
CA ILE A 297 -12.85 10.37 -17.30
C ILE A 297 -13.20 9.23 -18.27
N TRP A 298 -12.20 8.65 -18.93
CA TRP A 298 -12.38 7.51 -19.84
C TRP A 298 -13.07 6.31 -19.16
N PHE A 299 -12.61 5.94 -17.96
CA PHE A 299 -13.19 4.80 -17.24
C PHE A 299 -14.54 5.11 -16.59
N MET A 300 -14.79 6.35 -16.16
CA MET A 300 -16.09 6.78 -15.63
C MET A 300 -17.18 6.78 -16.71
N GLY A 301 -16.87 7.20 -17.94
CA GLY A 301 -17.78 7.10 -19.08
C GLY A 301 -18.16 5.67 -19.48
N ALA A 302 -17.53 4.66 -18.88
CA ALA A 302 -17.88 3.25 -19.00
C ALA A 302 -18.71 2.71 -17.81
N GLY A 303 -19.27 3.59 -16.97
CA GLY A 303 -20.10 3.22 -15.81
C GLY A 303 -19.31 2.71 -14.59
N ARG A 304 -18.01 3.02 -14.48
CA ARG A 304 -17.14 2.57 -13.38
C ARG A 304 -16.98 3.64 -12.29
N ASP A 305 -16.87 3.20 -11.04
CA ASP A 305 -16.70 4.06 -9.85
C ASP A 305 -15.43 4.94 -9.94
N VAL A 306 -15.52 6.21 -9.56
CA VAL A 306 -14.41 7.19 -9.44
C VAL A 306 -13.22 6.59 -8.68
N ASN A 307 -13.47 5.79 -7.65
CA ASN A 307 -12.44 5.11 -6.88
C ASN A 307 -11.55 4.18 -7.71
N PHE A 308 -12.01 3.70 -8.87
CA PHE A 308 -11.27 2.82 -9.75
C PHE A 308 -9.99 3.48 -10.26
N ALA A 309 -10.06 4.73 -10.73
CA ALA A 309 -8.91 5.45 -11.27
C ALA A 309 -7.87 5.71 -10.18
N TYR A 310 -8.29 6.20 -9.00
CA TYR A 310 -7.40 6.41 -7.85
C TYR A 310 -6.64 5.14 -7.46
N ASN A 311 -7.35 4.01 -7.42
CA ASN A 311 -6.76 2.72 -7.13
C ASN A 311 -5.77 2.31 -8.22
N PHE A 312 -6.12 2.41 -9.50
CA PHE A 312 -5.25 2.08 -10.62
C PHE A 312 -3.90 2.81 -10.56
N PHE A 313 -3.91 4.13 -10.34
CA PHE A 313 -2.66 4.91 -10.26
C PHE A 313 -1.81 4.57 -9.03
N GLY A 314 -2.43 4.26 -7.89
CA GLY A 314 -1.71 3.74 -6.72
C GLY A 314 -1.00 2.42 -7.03
N GLN A 315 -1.62 1.55 -7.82
CA GLN A 315 -1.03 0.28 -8.24
C GLN A 315 0.12 0.47 -9.22
N VAL A 316 -0.02 1.38 -10.19
CA VAL A 316 1.06 1.76 -11.10
C VAL A 316 2.29 2.26 -10.32
N ALA A 317 2.09 3.07 -9.27
CA ALA A 317 3.19 3.53 -8.42
C ALA A 317 3.91 2.36 -7.72
N LEU A 318 3.15 1.38 -7.22
CA LEU A 318 3.72 0.19 -6.59
C LEU A 318 4.49 -0.67 -7.60
N VAL A 319 3.96 -0.86 -8.81
CA VAL A 319 4.67 -1.59 -9.87
C VAL A 319 5.98 -0.90 -10.23
N LYS A 320 5.99 0.44 -10.38
CA LYS A 320 7.23 1.20 -10.60
C LYS A 320 8.27 0.94 -9.53
N ALA A 321 7.87 0.92 -8.25
CA ALA A 321 8.78 0.64 -7.14
C ALA A 321 9.38 -0.78 -7.23
N LEU A 322 8.58 -1.78 -7.60
CA LEU A 322 9.05 -3.16 -7.79
C LEU A 322 10.03 -3.28 -8.98
N LEU A 323 9.75 -2.58 -10.08
CA LEU A 323 10.64 -2.54 -11.25
C LEU A 323 11.97 -1.83 -10.93
N LEU A 324 11.93 -0.69 -10.24
CA LEU A 324 13.15 -0.01 -9.78
C LEU A 324 13.96 -0.88 -8.82
N PHE A 325 13.29 -1.66 -7.96
CA PHE A 325 13.96 -2.64 -7.13
C PHE A 325 14.71 -3.69 -7.96
N SER A 326 14.12 -4.18 -9.06
CA SER A 326 14.82 -5.15 -9.92
C SER A 326 16.08 -4.56 -10.54
N VAL A 327 16.04 -3.28 -10.95
CA VAL A 327 17.22 -2.53 -11.42
C VAL A 327 18.28 -2.46 -10.33
N TYR A 328 17.92 -2.03 -9.12
CA TYR A 328 18.83 -2.00 -7.99
C TYR A 328 19.41 -3.38 -7.65
N TYR A 329 18.59 -4.43 -7.71
CA TYR A 329 19.01 -5.78 -7.38
C TYR A 329 20.07 -6.30 -8.36
N TRP A 330 19.87 -6.12 -9.66
CA TRP A 330 20.81 -6.59 -10.68
C TRP A 330 22.04 -5.69 -10.84
N ALA A 331 21.84 -4.38 -10.93
CA ALA A 331 22.93 -3.45 -11.18
C ALA A 331 23.68 -3.05 -9.90
N GLY A 332 22.96 -2.80 -8.81
CA GLY A 332 23.56 -2.36 -7.55
C GLY A 332 24.09 -3.51 -6.70
N ARG A 333 23.21 -4.49 -6.39
CA ARG A 333 23.54 -5.56 -5.43
C ARG A 333 24.31 -6.72 -6.06
N ARG A 334 23.89 -7.18 -7.23
CA ARG A 334 24.53 -8.31 -7.92
C ARG A 334 25.64 -7.90 -8.88
N ARG A 335 25.65 -6.62 -9.31
CA ARG A 335 26.62 -6.06 -10.27
C ARG A 335 26.76 -6.89 -11.55
N VAL A 336 25.66 -7.51 -11.99
CA VAL A 336 25.63 -8.34 -13.22
C VAL A 336 25.54 -7.47 -14.47
N THR A 337 24.86 -6.32 -14.35
CA THR A 337 24.70 -5.33 -15.40
C THR A 337 25.05 -3.93 -14.86
N SER A 338 25.35 -2.97 -15.74
CA SER A 338 25.47 -1.58 -15.34
C SER A 338 24.09 -0.97 -15.08
N PHE A 339 24.01 0.06 -14.22
CA PHE A 339 22.74 0.75 -13.93
C PHE A 339 22.06 1.27 -15.19
N GLY A 340 22.82 1.90 -16.10
CA GLY A 340 22.29 2.42 -17.36
C GLY A 340 21.73 1.33 -18.27
N ARG A 341 22.47 0.21 -18.42
CA ARG A 341 22.03 -0.92 -19.24
C ARG A 341 20.78 -1.59 -18.68
N GLN A 342 20.71 -1.77 -17.36
CA GLN A 342 19.55 -2.37 -16.71
C GLN A 342 18.32 -1.46 -16.77
N LEU A 343 18.51 -0.14 -16.65
CA LEU A 343 17.44 0.83 -16.80
C LEU A 343 16.91 0.85 -18.25
N LEU A 344 17.80 0.82 -19.25
CA LEU A 344 17.41 0.73 -20.65
C LEU A 344 16.62 -0.56 -20.94
N LEU A 345 17.11 -1.71 -20.47
CA LEU A 345 16.40 -2.98 -20.59
C LEU A 345 15.01 -2.91 -19.95
N MET A 346 14.88 -2.27 -18.78
CA MET A 346 13.60 -2.05 -18.14
C MET A 346 12.67 -1.23 -19.03
N LEU A 347 13.12 -0.07 -19.51
CA LEU A 347 12.33 0.81 -20.37
C LEU A 347 11.86 0.10 -21.65
N LEU A 348 12.75 -0.66 -22.29
CA LEU A 348 12.43 -1.45 -23.48
C LEU A 348 11.46 -2.61 -23.19
N ALA A 349 11.49 -3.18 -21.98
CA ALA A 349 10.61 -4.28 -21.58
C ALA A 349 9.19 -3.82 -21.20
N VAL A 350 8.98 -2.56 -20.80
CA VAL A 350 7.67 -2.06 -20.33
C VAL A 350 6.60 -2.20 -21.40
N LEU A 351 6.84 -1.71 -22.63
CA LEU A 351 5.82 -1.72 -23.68
C LEU A 351 5.43 -3.14 -24.12
N PRO A 352 6.38 -4.06 -24.44
CA PRO A 352 6.05 -5.44 -24.75
C PRO A 352 5.35 -6.16 -23.60
N ALA A 353 5.84 -5.98 -22.36
CA ALA A 353 5.20 -6.58 -21.19
C ALA A 353 3.76 -6.08 -21.02
N PHE A 354 3.50 -4.79 -21.26
CA PHE A 354 2.16 -4.22 -21.18
C PHE A 354 1.23 -4.81 -22.24
N GLY A 355 1.66 -4.86 -23.50
CA GLY A 355 0.87 -5.46 -24.58
C GLY A 355 0.52 -6.93 -24.33
N LEU A 356 1.53 -7.74 -23.94
CA LEU A 356 1.32 -9.15 -23.58
C LEU A 356 0.44 -9.32 -22.35
N ALA A 357 0.58 -8.44 -21.34
CA ALA A 357 -0.25 -8.48 -20.15
C ALA A 357 -1.71 -8.10 -20.43
N LEU A 358 -1.97 -7.20 -21.38
CA LEU A 358 -3.34 -6.93 -21.82
C LEU A 358 -3.95 -8.17 -22.47
N LEU A 359 -3.21 -8.91 -23.28
CA LEU A 359 -3.70 -10.14 -23.92
C LEU A 359 -3.95 -11.25 -22.89
N VAL A 360 -2.89 -11.69 -22.21
CA VAL A 360 -2.94 -12.85 -21.31
C VAL A 360 -3.70 -12.51 -20.02
N GLY A 361 -3.55 -11.31 -19.50
CA GLY A 361 -4.27 -10.85 -18.33
C GLY A 361 -5.76 -10.64 -18.59
N SER A 362 -6.17 -10.18 -19.79
CA SER A 362 -7.59 -10.10 -20.13
C SER A 362 -8.20 -11.49 -20.31
N PHE A 363 -7.48 -12.45 -20.89
CA PHE A 363 -7.94 -13.85 -20.92
C PHE A 363 -8.22 -14.39 -19.51
N TRP A 364 -7.28 -14.21 -18.57
CA TRP A 364 -7.46 -14.65 -17.19
C TRP A 364 -8.60 -13.91 -16.49
N ARG A 365 -8.73 -12.62 -16.74
CA ARG A 365 -9.85 -11.82 -16.22
C ARG A 365 -11.18 -12.38 -16.74
N ASP A 366 -11.35 -12.43 -18.05
CA ASP A 366 -12.65 -12.64 -18.69
C ASP A 366 -13.08 -14.12 -18.73
N HIS A 367 -12.13 -15.05 -18.74
CA HIS A 367 -12.41 -16.49 -18.90
C HIS A 367 -11.81 -17.33 -17.76
N GLY A 368 -10.51 -17.16 -17.46
CA GLY A 368 -9.79 -18.02 -16.53
C GLY A 368 -10.33 -18.00 -15.09
N LEU A 369 -10.45 -16.81 -14.49
CA LEU A 369 -10.94 -16.67 -13.12
C LEU A 369 -12.43 -16.98 -12.99
N PRO A 370 -13.34 -16.50 -13.88
CA PRO A 370 -14.74 -16.90 -13.84
C PRO A 370 -14.94 -18.41 -13.92
N PHE A 371 -14.17 -19.10 -14.78
CA PHE A 371 -14.20 -20.56 -14.87
C PHE A 371 -13.82 -21.22 -13.53
N LEU A 372 -12.74 -20.77 -12.88
CA LEU A 372 -12.31 -21.32 -11.60
C LEU A 372 -13.29 -21.02 -10.46
N TRP A 373 -13.87 -19.82 -10.43
CA TRP A 373 -14.82 -19.45 -9.37
C TRP A 373 -16.21 -20.05 -9.55
N ALA A 374 -16.60 -20.42 -10.78
CA ALA A 374 -17.83 -21.18 -11.01
C ALA A 374 -17.85 -22.50 -10.23
N TRP A 375 -16.69 -23.12 -10.03
CA TRP A 375 -16.57 -24.36 -9.24
C TRP A 375 -16.83 -24.17 -7.75
N PHE A 376 -16.71 -22.95 -7.23
CA PHE A 376 -16.91 -22.65 -5.81
C PHE A 376 -18.32 -22.11 -5.49
N GLY A 377 -19.24 -22.09 -6.46
CA GLY A 377 -20.63 -21.65 -6.25
C GLY A 377 -20.79 -20.17 -5.87
N SER A 378 -19.71 -19.39 -5.90
CA SER A 378 -19.67 -17.99 -5.49
C SER A 378 -20.14 -17.09 -6.63
N GLY A 379 -21.46 -17.00 -6.83
CA GLY A 379 -22.05 -16.09 -7.81
C GLY A 379 -21.59 -14.64 -7.62
N GLY A 380 -20.68 -14.17 -8.48
CA GLY A 380 -20.46 -12.77 -8.86
C GLY A 380 -20.00 -11.75 -7.81
N MET A 381 -20.04 -12.02 -6.50
CA MET A 381 -19.88 -10.97 -5.48
C MET A 381 -18.51 -10.26 -5.49
N PHE A 382 -17.43 -10.91 -5.94
CA PHE A 382 -16.10 -10.30 -6.05
C PHE A 382 -15.64 -10.06 -7.49
N TYR A 383 -16.28 -10.68 -8.49
CA TYR A 383 -15.94 -10.50 -9.89
C TYR A 383 -16.89 -9.51 -10.56
N ASN A 384 -16.57 -8.23 -10.40
CA ASN A 384 -17.18 -7.15 -11.17
C ASN A 384 -16.09 -6.53 -12.05
N PRO A 385 -16.16 -6.61 -13.38
CA PRO A 385 -15.15 -6.03 -14.29
C PRO A 385 -14.89 -4.52 -14.07
N GLY A 386 -15.84 -3.81 -13.46
CA GLY A 386 -15.73 -2.41 -13.04
C GLY A 386 -14.92 -2.17 -11.76
N ARG A 387 -14.56 -3.21 -11.00
CA ARG A 387 -13.72 -3.12 -9.79
C ARG A 387 -12.25 -3.42 -10.09
N ILE A 388 -11.36 -2.72 -9.38
CA ILE A 388 -9.90 -2.84 -9.60
C ILE A 388 -9.34 -4.24 -9.27
N ILE A 389 -9.99 -4.98 -8.36
CA ILE A 389 -9.58 -6.34 -8.00
C ILE A 389 -9.69 -7.28 -9.21
N SER A 390 -10.69 -7.07 -10.07
CA SER A 390 -10.88 -7.84 -11.31
C SER A 390 -9.81 -7.52 -12.37
N LEU A 391 -9.08 -6.40 -12.24
CA LEU A 391 -7.93 -6.10 -13.09
C LEU A 391 -6.60 -6.68 -12.59
N MET A 392 -6.58 -7.33 -11.42
CA MET A 392 -5.36 -7.92 -10.87
C MET A 392 -4.65 -8.89 -11.83
N PRO A 393 -5.34 -9.72 -12.64
CA PRO A 393 -4.65 -10.59 -13.61
C PRO A 393 -3.79 -9.83 -14.62
N VAL A 394 -4.26 -8.67 -15.08
CA VAL A 394 -3.50 -7.81 -15.99
C VAL A 394 -2.27 -7.25 -15.28
N PHE A 395 -2.43 -6.74 -14.06
CA PHE A 395 -1.29 -6.26 -13.26
C PHE A 395 -0.29 -7.37 -12.93
N HIS A 396 -0.75 -8.54 -12.52
CA HIS A 396 0.09 -9.70 -12.23
C HIS A 396 0.90 -10.11 -13.44
N SER A 397 0.25 -10.22 -14.60
CA SER A 397 0.89 -10.59 -15.85
C SER A 397 1.92 -9.54 -16.26
N PHE A 398 1.58 -8.24 -16.13
CA PHE A 398 2.49 -7.14 -16.43
C PHE A 398 3.74 -7.14 -15.55
N ILE A 399 3.56 -7.20 -14.23
CA ILE A 399 4.67 -7.19 -13.28
C ILE A 399 5.56 -8.41 -13.52
N TRP A 400 4.97 -9.60 -13.67
CA TRP A 400 5.72 -10.82 -13.89
C TRP A 400 6.53 -10.78 -15.19
N LEU A 401 5.90 -10.39 -16.31
CA LEU A 401 6.56 -10.30 -17.61
C LEU A 401 7.68 -9.25 -17.58
N ALA A 402 7.44 -8.08 -17.01
CA ALA A 402 8.45 -7.04 -16.88
C ALA A 402 9.64 -7.50 -16.01
N LEU A 403 9.39 -8.23 -14.91
CA LEU A 403 10.46 -8.82 -14.10
C LEU A 403 11.22 -9.92 -14.85
N MET A 404 10.53 -10.80 -15.57
CA MET A 404 11.16 -11.86 -16.38
C MET A 404 12.03 -11.28 -17.49
N LEU A 405 11.49 -10.38 -18.32
CA LEU A 405 12.19 -9.76 -19.45
C LEU A 405 13.42 -8.96 -19.01
N THR A 406 13.43 -8.46 -17.77
CA THR A 406 14.55 -7.71 -17.20
C THR A 406 15.49 -8.56 -16.37
N THR A 407 15.19 -9.85 -16.20
CA THR A 407 16.06 -10.80 -15.51
C THR A 407 17.14 -11.29 -16.48
N PRO A 408 18.44 -11.06 -16.20
CA PRO A 408 19.52 -11.54 -17.03
C PRO A 408 19.70 -13.06 -16.83
N VAL A 409 18.96 -13.86 -17.59
CA VAL A 409 19.09 -15.33 -17.65
C VAL A 409 19.81 -15.72 -18.96
N PRO A 410 20.84 -16.59 -18.92
CA PRO A 410 21.57 -16.98 -20.14
C PRO A 410 20.75 -17.87 -21.09
N ASP A 411 19.79 -18.65 -20.57
CA ASP A 411 18.97 -19.57 -21.35
C ASP A 411 17.58 -18.96 -21.66
N ARG A 412 17.35 -18.63 -22.93
CA ARG A 412 16.08 -18.06 -23.42
C ARG A 412 14.91 -19.05 -23.34
N ARG A 413 15.13 -20.36 -23.52
CA ARG A 413 14.05 -21.36 -23.43
C ARG A 413 13.53 -21.47 -22.01
N ARG A 414 14.44 -21.51 -21.03
CA ARG A 414 14.08 -21.49 -19.60
C ARG A 414 13.34 -20.22 -19.21
N LEU A 415 13.75 -19.07 -19.74
CA LEU A 415 13.05 -17.80 -19.48
C LEU A 415 11.60 -17.85 -19.94
N VAL A 416 11.33 -18.40 -21.14
CA VAL A 416 9.97 -18.53 -21.67
C VAL A 416 9.12 -19.49 -20.82
N ILE A 417 9.68 -20.65 -20.44
CA ILE A 417 8.96 -21.62 -19.59
C ILE A 417 8.61 -21.00 -18.23
N LEU A 418 9.57 -20.30 -17.59
CA LEU A 418 9.32 -19.61 -16.33
C LEU A 418 8.31 -18.47 -16.48
N ALA A 419 8.39 -17.72 -17.58
CA ALA A 419 7.44 -16.65 -17.87
C ALA A 419 6.02 -17.19 -17.99
N LEU A 420 5.79 -18.22 -18.82
CA LEU A 420 4.46 -18.81 -19.05
C LEU A 420 3.93 -19.52 -17.79
N GLY A 421 4.73 -20.40 -17.19
CA GLY A 421 4.34 -21.14 -15.99
C GLY A 421 4.08 -20.22 -14.80
N GLY A 422 4.84 -19.13 -14.68
CA GLY A 422 4.64 -18.14 -13.62
C GLY A 422 3.34 -17.35 -13.76
N ILE A 423 2.94 -16.95 -14.97
CA ILE A 423 1.65 -16.27 -15.18
C ILE A 423 0.50 -17.18 -14.74
N VAL A 424 0.52 -18.45 -15.15
CA VAL A 424 -0.50 -19.42 -14.75
C VAL A 424 -0.49 -19.60 -13.23
N GLY A 425 0.68 -19.87 -12.63
CA GLY A 425 0.80 -20.08 -11.20
C GLY A 425 0.35 -18.89 -10.35
N ILE A 426 0.72 -17.67 -10.73
CA ILE A 426 0.32 -16.44 -10.01
C ILE A 426 -1.19 -16.23 -10.08
N ASN A 427 -1.80 -16.42 -11.25
CA ASN A 427 -3.25 -16.25 -11.39
C ASN A 427 -4.05 -17.36 -10.70
N LEU A 428 -3.53 -18.59 -10.66
CA LEU A 428 -4.11 -19.68 -9.85
C LEU A 428 -4.02 -19.39 -8.35
N LEU A 429 -2.87 -18.93 -7.86
CA LEU A 429 -2.71 -18.52 -6.46
C LEU A 429 -3.65 -17.36 -6.10
N PHE A 430 -3.82 -16.40 -7.00
CA PHE A 430 -4.77 -15.31 -6.83
C PHE A 430 -6.22 -15.83 -6.79
N ALA A 431 -6.60 -16.72 -7.70
CA ALA A 431 -7.92 -17.34 -7.73
C ALA A 431 -8.21 -18.06 -6.40
N LEU A 432 -7.26 -18.86 -5.93
CA LEU A 432 -7.34 -19.59 -4.66
C LEU A 432 -7.47 -18.63 -3.46
N ALA A 433 -6.65 -17.58 -3.41
CA ALA A 433 -6.70 -16.60 -2.32
C ALA A 433 -8.06 -15.90 -2.24
N VAL A 434 -8.64 -15.53 -3.38
CA VAL A 434 -9.98 -14.94 -3.44
C VAL A 434 -11.05 -15.97 -3.10
N SER A 435 -10.91 -17.22 -3.55
CA SER A 435 -11.82 -18.31 -3.16
C SER A 435 -11.83 -18.53 -1.65
N VAL A 436 -10.68 -18.52 -0.99
CA VAL A 436 -10.58 -18.63 0.48
C VAL A 436 -11.30 -17.45 1.14
N VAL A 437 -11.12 -16.24 0.63
CA VAL A 437 -11.84 -15.05 1.11
C VAL A 437 -13.35 -15.22 1.00
N LEU A 438 -13.83 -15.73 -0.14
CA LEU A 438 -15.24 -15.98 -0.41
C LEU A 438 -15.83 -17.07 0.50
N VAL A 439 -15.19 -18.23 0.56
CA VAL A 439 -15.66 -19.40 1.32
C VAL A 439 -15.68 -19.12 2.81
N LEU A 440 -14.70 -18.38 3.33
CA LEU A 440 -14.63 -18.01 4.75
C LEU A 440 -15.43 -16.74 5.10
N ASN A 441 -16.16 -16.18 4.13
CA ASN A 441 -16.91 -14.92 4.24
C ASN A 441 -16.07 -13.78 4.84
N LEU A 442 -14.82 -13.70 4.38
CA LEU A 442 -13.88 -12.66 4.77
C LEU A 442 -14.20 -11.35 4.04
N ALA A 443 -14.18 -10.24 4.75
CA ALA A 443 -14.29 -8.91 4.16
C ALA A 443 -12.92 -8.20 4.19
N PRO A 444 -11.89 -8.63 3.42
CA PRO A 444 -10.55 -8.06 3.47
C PRO A 444 -10.55 -6.58 3.12
N HIS A 445 -9.82 -5.79 3.91
CA HIS A 445 -9.71 -4.35 3.68
C HIS A 445 -9.17 -4.17 2.26
N PRO A 446 -9.88 -3.44 1.37
CA PRO A 446 -9.58 -3.46 -0.05
C PRO A 446 -8.13 -3.10 -0.39
N TRP A 447 -7.51 -2.24 0.42
CA TRP A 447 -6.11 -1.86 0.25
C TRP A 447 -5.14 -2.98 0.59
N LEU A 448 -5.38 -3.75 1.65
CA LEU A 448 -4.50 -4.86 2.05
C LEU A 448 -4.51 -5.95 0.97
N LEU A 449 -5.71 -6.32 0.50
CA LEU A 449 -5.87 -7.30 -0.57
C LEU A 449 -5.17 -6.85 -1.85
N LYS A 450 -5.31 -5.57 -2.24
CA LYS A 450 -4.61 -5.01 -3.41
C LYS A 450 -3.09 -5.06 -3.23
N THR A 451 -2.58 -4.62 -2.09
CA THR A 451 -1.15 -4.58 -1.82
C THR A 451 -0.55 -5.97 -1.86
N VAL A 452 -1.11 -6.93 -1.11
CA VAL A 452 -0.62 -8.31 -1.07
C VAL A 452 -0.60 -8.94 -2.47
N ASN A 453 -1.67 -8.75 -3.24
CA ASN A 453 -1.76 -9.31 -4.60
C ASN A 453 -0.74 -8.69 -5.56
N ILE A 454 -0.49 -7.38 -5.50
CA ILE A 454 0.53 -6.75 -6.35
C ILE A 454 1.95 -7.21 -6.01
N PHE A 455 2.23 -7.51 -4.74
CA PHE A 455 3.52 -8.06 -4.35
C PHE A 455 3.69 -9.54 -4.73
N LEU A 456 2.61 -10.28 -5.00
CA LEU A 456 2.65 -11.71 -5.29
C LEU A 456 3.59 -12.07 -6.45
N PRO A 457 3.49 -11.48 -7.66
CA PRO A 457 4.44 -11.74 -8.75
C PRO A 457 5.90 -11.52 -8.35
N PHE A 458 6.16 -10.48 -7.56
CA PHE A 458 7.50 -10.11 -7.14
C PHE A 458 8.07 -11.08 -6.08
N ILE A 459 7.24 -11.54 -5.14
CA ILE A 459 7.62 -12.56 -4.16
C ILE A 459 7.95 -13.87 -4.88
N VAL A 460 7.08 -14.32 -5.78
CA VAL A 460 7.32 -15.52 -6.60
C VAL A 460 8.61 -15.38 -7.40
N TRP A 461 8.86 -14.20 -7.97
CA TRP A 461 10.08 -13.91 -8.72
C TRP A 461 11.33 -14.06 -7.86
N LEU A 462 11.33 -13.48 -6.66
CA LEU A 462 12.42 -13.62 -5.70
C LEU A 462 12.67 -15.09 -5.32
N LEU A 463 11.62 -15.89 -5.13
CA LEU A 463 11.74 -17.32 -4.81
C LEU A 463 12.34 -18.11 -5.98
N VAL A 464 11.91 -17.84 -7.22
CA VAL A 464 12.49 -18.44 -8.43
C VAL A 464 13.98 -18.10 -8.53
N LEU A 465 14.36 -16.84 -8.29
CA LEU A 465 15.76 -16.42 -8.28
C LEU A 465 16.60 -17.04 -7.16
N GLN A 466 15.99 -17.30 -5.99
CA GLN A 466 16.68 -17.97 -4.88
C GLN A 466 17.00 -19.43 -5.22
N ARG A 467 16.09 -20.14 -5.90
CA ARG A 467 16.38 -21.50 -6.39
C ARG A 467 17.46 -21.53 -7.46
N GLN A 468 17.59 -20.48 -8.27
CA GLN A 468 18.66 -20.41 -9.28
C GLN A 468 20.08 -20.26 -8.67
N LYS A 469 20.21 -19.78 -7.43
CA LYS A 469 21.51 -19.69 -6.71
C LYS A 469 22.13 -21.06 -6.42
N GLU A 470 21.35 -22.14 -6.42
CA GLU A 470 21.86 -23.50 -6.19
C GLU A 470 22.51 -24.12 -7.45
N PHE A 471 22.35 -23.49 -8.63
CA PHE A 471 22.75 -24.09 -9.90
C PHE A 471 23.67 -23.22 -10.79
N GLY A 472 24.13 -22.06 -10.30
CA GLY A 472 25.01 -21.18 -11.08
C GLY A 472 26.02 -20.46 -10.19
N ALA A 473 27.22 -21.04 -10.06
CA ALA A 473 28.38 -20.31 -9.57
C ALA A 473 28.62 -19.08 -10.49
N PRO A 474 29.05 -17.94 -9.95
CA PRO A 474 29.46 -16.81 -10.79
C PRO A 474 30.63 -17.28 -11.66
N VAL A 475 30.45 -17.24 -12.97
CA VAL A 475 31.56 -17.29 -13.93
C VAL A 475 32.48 -16.14 -13.55
N LYS A 476 33.66 -16.46 -13.02
CA LYS A 476 34.75 -15.50 -12.90
C LYS A 476 35.02 -15.00 -14.31
N MET A 477 34.83 -13.70 -14.56
CA MET A 477 35.39 -13.09 -15.74
C MET A 477 36.92 -13.12 -15.55
N THR A 478 37.57 -14.02 -16.27
CA THR A 478 39.01 -14.00 -16.52
C THR A 478 39.28 -13.04 -17.67
N GLY A 479 40.24 -12.12 -17.47
CA GLY A 479 40.81 -11.27 -18.51
C GLY A 479 40.19 -9.89 -18.56
#